data_AF-A0A924KM28-F1
#
_entry.id   AF-A0A924KM28-F1
#
_cell.length_a   1.000
_cell.length_b   1.000
_cell.length_c   1.000
_cell.angle_alpha   90.00
_cell.angle_beta   90.00
_cell.angle_gamma   90.00
#
_symmetry.space_group_name_H-M   'P 1'
#
loop_
_entity.id
_entity.type
_entity.pdbx_description
1 polymer ?
#
loop_
_entity_poly.entity_id
_entity_poly.type
_entity_poly.pdbx_seq_one_letter_code
_entity_poly.pdbx_strand_id
1 'polypeptide(L)' 'MGASVVFTPPGPWVTAFDFLSVRFSRIPATVWQQRLAQGDVLDADGTPLRSDSPYRVGQRWYYFRAVVAEPRIP' A
#
# COMPACT_ATOMS: atom_id res chain seq x y z
N MET A 1 14.10 3.91 8.98
CA MET A 1 13.28 3.37 7.87
C MET A 1 12.61 4.54 7.17
N GLY A 2 12.81 4.71 5.85
CA GLY A 2 12.16 5.81 5.12
C GLY A 2 10.77 5.39 4.64
N ALA A 3 9.73 6.09 5.08
CA ALA A 3 8.40 5.97 4.50
C ALA A 3 8.39 6.64 3.12
N SER A 4 7.77 6.01 2.14
CA SER A 4 7.46 6.66 0.86
C SER A 4 6.01 7.13 0.89
N VAL A 5 5.76 8.32 0.35
CA VAL A 5 4.41 8.90 0.27
C VAL A 5 3.85 8.74 -1.13
N VAL A 6 2.57 8.41 -1.22
CA VAL A 6 1.79 8.43 -2.46
C VAL A 6 0.54 9.28 -2.25
N PHE A 7 0.24 10.12 -3.23
CA PHE A 7 -1.01 10.88 -3.26
C PHE A 7 -2.08 10.08 -3.99
N THR A 8 -3.33 10.18 -3.56
CA THR A 8 -4.48 9.52 -4.19
C THR A 8 -5.17 10.48 -5.19
N PRO A 9 -4.79 10.47 -6.49
CA PRO A 9 -5.45 11.31 -7.49
C PRO A 9 -6.90 10.85 -7.75
N PRO A 10 -7.74 11.69 -8.37
CA PRO A 10 -9.02 11.25 -8.90
C PRO A 10 -8.84 10.07 -9.87
N GLY A 11 -9.68 9.04 -9.76
CA GLY A 11 -9.68 7.91 -10.69
C GLY A 11 -10.69 6.83 -10.33
N PRO A 12 -10.81 5.78 -11.16
CA PRO A 12 -11.88 4.78 -11.08
C PRO A 12 -11.61 3.68 -10.03
N TRP A 13 -10.75 3.93 -9.05
CA TRP A 13 -10.39 2.92 -8.05
C TRP A 13 -11.41 2.88 -6.92
N VAL A 14 -11.77 1.67 -6.50
CA VAL A 14 -12.75 1.44 -5.43
C VAL A 14 -12.03 1.22 -4.10
N THR A 15 -10.92 0.49 -4.10
CA THR A 15 -10.17 0.15 -2.89
C THR A 15 -8.73 0.65 -2.92
N ALA A 16 -8.10 0.69 -1.75
CA ALA A 16 -6.68 0.96 -1.63
C ALA A 16 -5.82 -0.03 -2.41
N PHE A 17 -6.21 -1.31 -2.41
CA PHE A 17 -5.52 -2.35 -3.16
C PHE A 17 -5.57 -2.13 -4.68
N ASP A 18 -6.73 -1.75 -5.23
CA ASP A 18 -6.88 -1.49 -6.66
C ASP A 18 -5.96 -0.35 -7.11
N PHE A 19 -5.94 0.75 -6.34
CA PHE A 19 -5.08 1.88 -6.64
C PHE A 19 -3.60 1.50 -6.58
N LEU A 20 -3.15 0.85 -5.51
CA LEU A 20 -1.74 0.49 -5.33
C LEU A 20 -1.26 -0.49 -6.40
N SER A 21 -2.08 -1.47 -6.75
CA SER A 21 -1.75 -2.47 -7.78
C SER A 21 -1.60 -1.85 -9.17
N VAL A 22 -2.45 -0.89 -9.53
CA VAL A 22 -2.37 -0.19 -10.82
C VAL A 22 -1.24 0.85 -10.82
N ARG A 23 -1.16 1.68 -9.77
CA ARG A 23 -0.17 2.77 -9.65
C ARG A 23 1.25 2.25 -9.63
N PHE A 24 1.47 1.08 -9.02
CA PHE A 24 2.76 0.43 -8.88
C PHE A 24 2.77 -0.94 -9.56
N SER A 25 2.44 -0.97 -10.86
CA SER A 25 2.40 -2.20 -11.68
C SER A 25 3.70 -3.00 -11.73
N ARG A 26 4.84 -2.40 -11.34
CA ARG A 26 6.13 -3.08 -11.19
C ARG A 26 6.21 -3.98 -9.95
N ILE A 27 5.34 -3.77 -8.96
CA ILE A 27 5.29 -4.56 -7.73
C ILE A 27 4.10 -5.53 -7.85
N PRO A 28 4.30 -6.84 -7.65
CA PRO A 28 3.21 -7.81 -7.71
C PRO A 28 2.07 -7.45 -6.74
N ALA A 29 0.83 -7.67 -7.16
CA ALA A 29 -0.33 -7.38 -6.34
C ALA A 29 -0.32 -8.16 -5.01
N THR A 30 0.21 -9.39 -5.00
CA THR A 30 0.40 -10.19 -3.78
C THR A 30 1.28 -9.50 -2.73
N VAL A 31 2.30 -8.73 -3.16
CA VAL A 31 3.14 -7.95 -2.25
C VAL A 31 2.36 -6.80 -1.63
N TRP A 32 1.48 -6.14 -2.40
CA TRP A 32 0.60 -5.10 -1.86
C TRP A 32 -0.42 -5.68 -0.87
N GLN A 33 -1.01 -6.85 -1.17
CA GLN A 33 -1.89 -7.54 -0.21
C GLN A 33 -1.16 -7.84 1.10
N GLN A 34 0.08 -8.34 1.03
CA GLN A 34 0.90 -8.58 2.22
C GLN A 34 1.17 -7.30 3.00
N ARG A 35 1.59 -6.21 2.34
CA ARG A 35 1.85 -4.92 3.02
C ARG A 35 0.60 -4.37 3.70
N LEU A 36 -0.54 -4.41 3.02
CA LEU A 36 -1.83 -3.99 3.59
C LEU A 36 -2.23 -4.88 4.77
N ALA A 37 -1.99 -6.19 4.69
CA ALA A 37 -2.26 -7.13 5.79
C ALA A 37 -1.32 -6.91 6.99
N GLN A 38 -0.07 -6.51 6.77
CA GLN A 38 0.92 -6.21 7.81
C GLN A 38 0.74 -4.80 8.42
N GLY A 39 -0.11 -3.95 7.83
CA GLY A 39 -0.26 -2.55 8.26
C GLY A 39 0.91 -1.66 7.83
N ASP A 40 1.66 -2.07 6.80
CA ASP A 40 2.77 -1.29 6.22
C ASP A 40 2.31 -0.17 5.29
N VAL A 41 1.00 0.02 5.14
CA VAL A 41 0.40 1.12 4.41
C VAL A 41 -0.51 1.86 5.37
N LEU A 42 -0.22 3.14 5.60
CA LEU A 42 -0.93 4.04 6.49
C LEU A 42 -1.57 5.16 5.70
N ASP A 43 -2.70 5.67 6.16
CA ASP A 43 -3.28 6.92 5.65
C ASP A 43 -2.59 8.17 6.22
N ALA A 44 -3.16 9.34 5.91
CA ALA A 44 -2.62 10.63 6.34
C ALA A 44 -2.64 10.81 7.87
N ASP A 45 -3.55 10.12 8.54
CA ASP A 45 -3.76 10.15 9.99
C ASP A 45 -2.92 9.08 10.72
N GLY A 46 -2.16 8.27 9.97
CA GLY A 46 -1.34 7.18 10.50
C GLY A 46 -2.12 5.90 10.75
N THR A 47 -3.35 5.79 10.23
CA THR A 47 -4.19 4.59 10.38
C THR A 47 -3.83 3.56 9.32
N PRO A 48 -3.62 2.28 9.69
CA PRO A 48 -3.35 1.22 8.73
C PRO A 48 -4.51 0.99 7.75
N LEU A 49 -4.18 1.00 6.46
CA LEU A 49 -5.09 0.65 5.38
C LEU A 49 -5.06 -0.86 5.13
N ARG A 50 -6.23 -1.41 4.84
CA ARG A 50 -6.44 -2.80 4.46
C ARG A 50 -6.75 -2.91 2.97
N SER A 51 -6.71 -4.13 2.42
CA SER A 51 -7.02 -4.36 1.01
C SER A 51 -8.45 -3.99 0.62
N ASP A 52 -9.38 -4.07 1.57
CA ASP A 52 -10.79 -3.68 1.43
C ASP A 52 -11.07 -2.22 1.84
N SER A 53 -10.05 -1.46 2.28
CA SER A 53 -10.25 -0.06 2.65
C SER A 53 -10.69 0.77 1.44
N PRO A 54 -11.73 1.60 1.59
CA PRO A 54 -12.27 2.38 0.48
C PRO A 54 -11.27 3.43 0.00
N TYR A 55 -11.12 3.55 -1.31
CA TYR A 55 -10.27 4.56 -1.92
C TYR A 55 -10.89 5.95 -1.76
N ARG A 56 -10.13 6.89 -1.19
CA ARG A 56 -10.53 8.29 -1.04
C ARG A 56 -9.55 9.19 -1.78
N VAL A 57 -10.09 9.99 -2.68
CA VAL A 57 -9.33 10.96 -3.47
C VAL A 57 -8.82 12.09 -2.57
N GLY A 58 -7.64 12.62 -2.88
CA GLY A 58 -7.10 13.80 -2.20
C GLY A 58 -6.33 13.50 -0.90
N GLN A 59 -6.06 12.24 -0.62
CA GLN A 59 -5.34 11.78 0.56
C GLN A 59 -3.86 11.54 0.27
N ARG A 60 -3.07 11.55 1.34
CA ARG A 60 -1.68 11.09 1.32
C ARG A 60 -1.62 9.76 2.04
N TRP A 61 -1.09 8.74 1.41
CA TRP A 61 -0.81 7.46 2.04
C TRP A 61 0.69 7.29 2.17
N TYR A 62 1.10 6.75 3.30
CA TYR A 62 2.48 6.40 3.59
C TYR A 62 2.60 4.89 3.47
N TYR A 63 3.57 4.41 2.71
CA TYR A 63 3.87 2.99 2.68
C TYR A 63 5.33 2.75 3.04
N PHE A 64 5.54 1.69 3.80
CA PHE A 64 6.84 1.20 4.17
C PHE A 64 7.21 0.07 3.22
N ARG A 65 8.45 0.09 2.74
CA ARG A 65 8.99 -1.08 2.06
C ARG A 65 9.16 -2.16 3.13
N ALA A 66 8.31 -3.17 3.10
CA ALA A 66 8.61 -4.42 3.76
C ALA A 66 9.95 -4.91 3.18
N VAL A 67 11.02 -4.82 3.96
CA VAL A 67 12.26 -5.53 3.67
C VAL A 67 11.85 -6.99 3.82
N VAL A 68 11.65 -7.67 2.69
CA VAL A 68 11.35 -9.09 2.68
C VAL A 68 12.42 -9.75 3.54
N ALA A 69 12.01 -10.29 4.69
CA ALA A 69 12.88 -11.13 5.48
C ALA A 69 13.31 -12.26 4.54
N GLU A 70 14.59 -12.25 4.19
CA GLU A 70 15.22 -13.20 3.30
C GLU A 70 14.83 -14.62 3.74
N PRO A 71 14.40 -15.51 2.82
CA PRO A 71 14.12 -16.88 3.20
C PRO A 71 15.41 -17.43 3.80
N ARG A 72 15.39 -17.80 5.09
CA ARG A 72 16.47 -18.57 5.69
C ARG A 72 16.60 -19.85 4.90
N ILE A 73 17.60 -19.90 4.03
CA ILE A 73 18.00 -21.11 3.32
C ILE A 73 18.54 -22.07 4.40
N PRO A 74 18.10 -23.35 4.43
CA PRO A 74 18.59 -24.33 5.40
C PRO A 74 20.10 -24.58 5.32
#